data_AF-A0A355WD12-F1
#
_entry.id   AF-A0A355WD12-F1
#
_cell.length_a   1.000
_cell.length_b   1.000
_cell.length_c   1.000
_cell.angle_alpha   90.00
_cell.angle_beta   90.00
_cell.angle_gamma   90.00
#
_symmetry.space_group_name_H-M   'P 1'
#
loop_
_entity.id
_entity.type
_entity.pdbx_description
1 polymer ?
#
loop_
_entity_poly.entity_id
_entity_poly.type
_entity_poly.pdbx_seq_one_letter_code
_entity_poly.pdbx_strand_id
1 'polypeptide(L)'
;WYDMTFIQYIIMTVAGIYVLSFAVTLIAAFVSSKASNYMTAIGISVPILFAIGWLSDSLLINQLEVIYIPKMLAPIGYIVLITISIVLIAMGWRKEKGTDIL
;
A
#
# COMPACT_ATOMS: atom_id res chain seq x y z
N TRP A 1 19.41 -14.53 -2.44
CA TRP A 1 20.48 -14.30 -1.46
C TRP A 1 20.01 -14.84 -0.12
N TYR A 2 18.71 -14.69 0.15
CA TYR A 2 17.94 -15.80 0.71
C TYR A 2 17.92 -16.96 -0.30
N ASP A 3 18.23 -18.17 0.14
CA ASP A 3 17.85 -19.40 -0.56
C ASP A 3 16.44 -19.75 -0.10
N MET A 4 15.46 -19.10 -0.74
CA MET A 4 14.05 -19.37 -0.44
C MET A 4 13.60 -20.62 -1.17
N THR A 5 12.85 -21.45 -0.45
CA THR A 5 12.12 -22.53 -1.10
C THR A 5 10.96 -21.94 -1.92
N PHE A 6 10.50 -22.65 -2.94
CA PHE A 6 9.38 -22.23 -3.78
C PHE A 6 8.12 -21.85 -2.96
N ILE A 7 7.87 -22.57 -1.86
CA ILE A 7 6.77 -22.26 -0.93
C ILE A 7 7.01 -20.94 -0.19
N GLN A 8 8.23 -20.68 0.28
CA GLN A 8 8.55 -19.42 0.97
C GLN A 8 8.41 -18.21 0.03
N TYR A 9 8.77 -18.38 -1.25
CA TYR A 9 8.54 -17.37 -2.28
C TYR A 9 7.04 -17.06 -2.45
N ILE A 10 6.21 -18.10 -2.63
CA ILE A 10 4.75 -17.93 -2.76
C ILE A 10 4.20 -17.19 -1.53
N ILE A 11 4.57 -17.62 -0.32
CA ILE A 11 4.06 -17.02 0.92
C ILE A 11 4.45 -15.54 1.00
N MET A 12 5.69 -15.17 0.71
CA MET A 12 6.11 -13.77 0.75
C MET A 12 5.42 -12.92 -0.30
N THR A 13 5.31 -13.40 -1.54
CA THR A 13 4.67 -12.66 -2.62
C THR A 13 3.19 -12.46 -2.34
N VAL A 14 2.50 -13.49 -1.85
CA VAL A 14 1.09 -13.39 -1.43
C VAL A 14 0.95 -12.40 -0.27
N ALA A 15 1.74 -12.54 0.80
CA ALA A 15 1.70 -11.61 1.94
C ALA A 15 1.97 -10.16 1.50
N GLY A 16 2.95 -9.96 0.62
CA GLY A 16 3.27 -8.66 0.05
C GLY A 16 2.11 -8.05 -0.73
N ILE A 17 1.43 -8.83 -1.56
CA ILE A 17 0.23 -8.39 -2.29
C ILE A 17 -0.90 -8.01 -1.32
N TYR A 18 -1.11 -8.77 -0.24
CA TYR A 18 -2.13 -8.44 0.76
C TYR A 18 -1.84 -7.11 1.46
N VAL A 19 -0.62 -6.90 1.94
CA VAL A 19 -0.21 -5.66 2.61
C VAL A 19 -0.36 -4.47 1.66
N LEU A 20 0.06 -4.64 0.40
CA LEU A 20 -0.04 -3.61 -0.62
C LEU A 20 -1.51 -3.29 -0.92
N SER A 21 -2.34 -4.30 -1.18
CA SER A 21 -3.77 -4.12 -1.45
C SER A 21 -4.49 -3.43 -0.29
N PHE A 22 -4.14 -3.76 0.95
CA PHE A 22 -4.67 -3.12 2.14
C PHE A 22 -4.30 -1.65 2.23
N ALA A 23 -3.02 -1.30 2.03
CA ALA A 23 -2.54 0.07 2.03
C ALA A 23 -3.22 0.91 0.93
N VAL A 24 -3.35 0.35 -0.27
CA VAL A 24 -4.01 0.99 -1.41
C VAL A 24 -5.49 1.27 -1.12
N THR A 25 -6.17 0.30 -0.52
CA THR A 25 -7.58 0.46 -0.13
C THR A 25 -7.76 1.59 0.87
N LEU A 26 -6.87 1.70 1.86
CA LEU A 26 -6.89 2.81 2.83
C LEU A 26 -6.64 4.17 2.17
N ILE A 27 -5.68 4.26 1.24
CA ILE A 27 -5.41 5.49 0.49
C ILE A 27 -6.64 5.86 -0.35
N ALA A 28 -7.22 4.92 -1.07
CA ALA A 28 -8.41 5.14 -1.89
C ALA A 28 -9.61 5.59 -1.03
N ALA A 29 -9.84 4.94 0.11
CA ALA A 29 -10.89 5.31 1.05
C ALA A 29 -10.67 6.71 1.64
N PHE A 30 -9.44 7.06 2.00
CA PHE A 30 -9.10 8.38 2.51
C PHE A 30 -9.36 9.48 1.48
N VAL A 31 -8.91 9.27 0.23
CA VAL A 31 -9.14 10.19 -0.89
C VAL A 31 -10.63 10.32 -1.17
N SER A 32 -11.37 9.21 -1.20
CA SER A 32 -12.82 9.21 -1.38
C SER A 32 -13.53 10.01 -0.29
N SER A 33 -13.08 9.94 0.96
CA SER A 33 -13.65 10.70 2.08
C SER A 33 -13.41 12.23 2.03
N LYS A 34 -12.53 12.68 1.12
CA LYS A 34 -12.15 14.08 0.92
C LYS A 34 -12.61 14.64 -0.42
N ALA A 35 -12.94 13.77 -1.37
CA ALA A 35 -13.45 14.17 -2.67
C ALA A 35 -14.84 14.81 -2.52
N SER A 36 -15.05 15.95 -3.19
CA SER A 36 -16.33 16.66 -3.17
C SER A 36 -17.41 15.88 -3.92
N ASN A 37 -17.02 15.20 -5.02
CA ASN A 37 -17.97 14.56 -5.94
C ASN A 37 -17.39 13.22 -6.45
N TYR A 38 -18.25 12.28 -6.86
CA TYR A 38 -17.80 10.96 -7.35
C TYR A 38 -16.84 11.03 -8.56
N MET A 39 -17.05 11.98 -9.48
CA MET A 39 -16.16 12.18 -10.64
C MET A 39 -14.73 12.57 -10.19
N THR A 40 -14.60 13.39 -9.15
CA THR A 40 -13.28 13.77 -8.61
C THR A 40 -12.58 12.60 -7.91
N ALA A 41 -13.34 11.72 -7.25
CA ALA A 41 -12.79 10.51 -6.62
C ALA A 41 -12.24 9.53 -7.67
N ILE A 42 -13.01 9.28 -8.75
CA ILE A 42 -12.57 8.43 -9.86
C ILE A 42 -11.35 9.06 -10.55
N GLY A 43 -11.38 10.37 -10.80
CA GLY A 43 -10.28 11.09 -11.45
C GLY A 43 -8.95 10.99 -10.69
N ILE A 44 -8.96 11.04 -9.36
CA ILE A 44 -7.75 10.90 -8.52
C ILE A 44 -7.33 9.42 -8.37
N SER A 45 -8.27 8.48 -8.46
CA SER A 45 -7.97 7.04 -8.36
C SER A 45 -7.07 6.54 -9.51
N VAL A 46 -7.18 7.12 -10.71
CA VAL A 46 -6.36 6.73 -11.87
C VAL A 46 -4.87 7.04 -11.67
N PRO A 47 -4.45 8.29 -11.31
CA PRO A 47 -3.06 8.58 -10.94
C PRO A 47 -2.54 7.70 -9.79
N ILE A 48 -3.38 7.43 -8.79
CA ILE A 48 -3.03 6.55 -7.66
C ILE A 48 -2.69 5.14 -8.17
N LEU A 49 -3.53 4.60 -9.05
CA LEU A 49 -3.30 3.30 -9.69
C LEU A 49 -1.95 3.23 -10.42
N PHE A 50 -1.62 4.27 -11.20
CA PHE A 50 -0.32 4.36 -11.88
C PHE A 50 0.85 4.44 -10.90
N ALA A 51 0.74 5.26 -9.86
CA ALA A 51 1.78 5.39 -8.84
C ALA A 51 2.03 4.07 -8.11
N ILE A 52 0.97 3.34 -7.76
CA ILE A 52 1.06 2.03 -7.10
C ILE A 52 1.63 0.98 -8.04
N GLY A 53 1.21 0.95 -9.30
CA GLY A 53 1.74 0.03 -10.30
C GLY A 53 3.24 0.20 -10.49
N TRP A 54 3.68 1.45 -10.64
CA TRP A 54 5.10 1.79 -10.72
C TRP A 54 5.86 1.42 -9.44
N LEU A 55 5.30 1.70 -8.26
CA LEU A 55 5.93 1.34 -6.98
C LEU A 55 6.06 -0.19 -6.81
N SER A 56 5.03 -0.93 -7.23
CA SER A 56 4.99 -2.39 -7.16
C SER A 56 6.07 -3.03 -8.03
N ASP A 57 6.24 -2.51 -9.23
CA ASP A 57 7.24 -2.98 -10.20
C ASP A 57 8.67 -2.56 -9.82
N SER A 58 8.84 -1.30 -9.40
CA SER A 58 10.15 -0.71 -9.15
C SER A 58 10.79 -1.07 -7.82
N LEU A 59 10.03 -1.45 -6.79
CA LEU A 59 10.58 -1.61 -5.42
C LEU A 59 10.04 -2.78 -4.61
N LEU A 60 8.84 -3.29 -4.93
CA LEU A 60 8.15 -4.27 -4.08
C LEU A 60 8.15 -5.66 -4.72
N ILE A 61 7.15 -5.99 -5.53
CA ILE A 61 6.85 -7.39 -5.92
C ILE A 61 7.89 -7.94 -6.89
N ASN A 62 8.24 -7.19 -7.94
CA ASN A 62 9.17 -7.68 -8.97
C ASN A 62 10.65 -7.63 -8.53
N GLN A 63 10.94 -6.94 -7.44
CA GLN A 63 12.32 -6.69 -6.98
C GLN A 63 12.70 -7.54 -5.75
N LEU A 64 11.78 -8.39 -5.25
CA LEU A 64 12.03 -9.29 -4.12
C LEU A 64 13.22 -10.23 -4.35
N GLU A 65 13.57 -10.51 -5.61
CA GLU A 65 14.58 -11.52 -5.97
C GLU A 65 15.68 -11.03 -6.91
N VAL A 66 15.65 -9.76 -7.33
CA VAL A 66 16.64 -9.23 -8.29
C VAL A 66 17.99 -9.09 -7.61
N ILE A 67 18.97 -9.85 -8.11
CA ILE A 67 20.34 -10.01 -7.56
C ILE A 67 21.10 -8.67 -7.46
N TYR A 68 20.68 -7.66 -8.24
CA TYR A 68 21.36 -6.37 -8.39
C TYR A 68 20.89 -5.28 -7.40
N ILE A 69 19.84 -5.53 -6.60
CA ILE A 69 19.26 -4.52 -5.70
C ILE A 69 19.55 -4.83 -4.23
N PRO A 70 19.82 -3.80 -3.39
CA PRO A 70 19.97 -3.96 -1.96
C PRO A 70 18.83 -4.77 -1.33
N LYS A 71 19.18 -5.90 -0.71
CA LYS A 71 18.24 -6.85 -0.07
C LYS A 71 17.26 -6.23 0.92
N MET A 72 17.57 -5.05 1.48
CA MET A 72 16.73 -4.36 2.45
C MET A 72 15.74 -3.36 1.85
N LEU A 73 15.80 -3.03 0.56
CA LEU A 73 14.89 -2.04 -0.04
C LEU A 73 13.44 -2.48 -0.02
N ALA A 74 13.15 -3.72 -0.45
CA ALA A 74 11.81 -4.28 -0.43
C ALA A 74 11.20 -4.32 1.00
N PRO A 75 11.88 -4.89 2.02
CA PRO A 75 11.32 -4.91 3.38
C PRO A 75 11.17 -3.50 4.00
N ILE A 76 12.08 -2.56 3.71
CA ILE A 76 11.91 -1.15 4.12
C ILE A 76 10.65 -0.57 3.47
N GLY A 77 10.43 -0.83 2.17
CA GLY A 77 9.21 -0.40 1.47
C GLY A 77 7.93 -0.93 2.12
N TYR A 78 7.91 -2.21 2.51
CA TYR A 78 6.78 -2.80 3.24
C TYR A 78 6.58 -2.20 4.63
N ILE A 79 7.66 -1.94 5.39
CA ILE A 79 7.56 -1.27 6.70
C ILE A 79 6.96 0.13 6.55
N VAL A 80 7.37 0.89 5.53
CA VAL A 80 6.80 2.20 5.23
C VAL A 80 5.31 2.10 4.89
N LEU A 81 4.91 1.15 4.04
CA LEU A 81 3.50 0.93 3.69
C LEU A 81 2.64 0.58 4.91
N ILE A 82 3.13 -0.29 5.79
CA ILE A 82 2.44 -0.64 7.04
C ILE A 82 2.30 0.59 7.93
N THR A 83 3.38 1.38 8.07
CA THR A 83 3.37 2.61 8.88
C THR A 83 2.34 3.61 8.35
N ILE A 84 2.29 3.83 7.02
CA ILE A 84 1.29 4.68 6.37
C ILE A 84 -0.13 4.16 6.63
N SER A 85 -0.33 2.85 6.53
CA SER A 85 -1.63 2.22 6.76
C SER A 85 -2.13 2.48 8.19
N ILE A 86 -1.26 2.31 9.19
CA ILE A 86 -1.57 2.58 10.61
C ILE A 86 -1.95 4.05 10.81
N VAL A 87 -1.20 4.97 10.21
CA VAL A 87 -1.48 6.41 10.30
C VAL A 87 -2.83 6.75 9.68
N LEU A 88 -3.15 6.20 8.50
CA LEU A 88 -4.43 6.44 7.84
C LEU A 88 -5.62 5.94 8.66
N ILE A 89 -5.50 4.75 9.26
CA ILE A 89 -6.53 4.22 10.18
C ILE A 89 -6.71 5.14 11.38
N ALA A 90 -5.61 5.55 12.03
CA ALA A 90 -5.67 6.43 13.19
C ALA A 90 -6.31 7.79 12.87
N MET A 91 -6.04 8.34 11.68
CA MET A 91 -6.68 9.58 11.21
C MET A 91 -8.17 9.38 10.92
N GLY A 92 -8.56 8.27 10.31
CA GLY A 92 -9.96 7.90 10.07
C GLY A 92 -10.75 7.82 11.38
N TRP A 93 -10.20 7.13 12.38
CA TRP A 93 -10.84 6.94 13.69
C TRP A 93 -11.07 8.25 14.45
N ARG A 94 -10.16 9.22 14.33
CA ARG A 94 -10.33 10.56 14.92
C ARG A 94 -11.46 11.35 14.27
N LYS A 95 -11.66 11.18 12.95
CA LYS A 95 -12.71 11.87 12.20
C LYS A 95 -14.09 11.35 12.60
N GLU A 96 -14.25 10.02 12.68
CA GLU A 96 -15.52 9.39 13.11
C GLU A 96 -15.93 9.83 14.51
N LYS A 97 -14.98 9.83 15.48
CA LYS A 97 -15.26 10.30 16.84
C LYS A 97 -15.67 11.77 16.95
N GLY A 98 -15.29 12.63 15.99
CA GLY A 98 -15.66 14.05 16.02
C GLY A 98 -17.00 14.33 15.35
N THR A 99 -17.41 13.52 14.38
CA THR A 99 -18.71 13.65 13.70
C THR A 99 -19.84 13.04 14.51
N ASP A 100 -19.59 11.99 15.30
CA ASP A 100 -20.60 11.33 16.15
C ASP A 100 -21.07 12.19 17.34
N ILE A 101 -20.39 13.32 17.62
CA ILE A 101 -20.73 14.26 18.70
C ILE A 101 -21.57 15.45 18.20
N LEU A 102 -21.71 15.62 16.87
CA LEU A 102 -22.50 16.67 16.23
C LEU A 102 -23.85 16.11 15.76
#